data_AF-A0A1B3W8S1-F1
#
_entry.id   AF-A0A1B3W8S1-F1
#
_cell.length_a   1.000
_cell.length_b   1.000
_cell.length_c   1.000
_cell.angle_alpha   90.00
_cell.angle_beta   90.00
_cell.angle_gamma   90.00
#
_symmetry.space_group_name_H-M   'P 1'
#
loop_
_entity.id
_entity.type
_entity.pdbx_description
1 polymer ?
#
loop_
_entity_poly.entity_id
_entity_poly.type
_entity_poly.pdbx_seq_one_letter_code
_entity_poly.pdbx_strand_id
1 'polypeptide(L)'
;MSARKPGMGLMVPALMLLLCTPLANAQPPGEATGFVEVDPVTLAGPGYYDATRFPDIGASVFHPDAELPAPVRAVLLVDAGEPEVRHARYRVRYDLVPATTEEAEPLAHVEVVRFNLGPAIRAELATMDPALPLAPPEAFGTGPHVAFRFTMGPVQGMQAAIRRVQRRELADAEASAMDCLGRSCLAPHAYGGPDGDWQPLDPAMPPLPFGAGGADGASPAAVLAFLHEAIGEDARRPIPRMEPATARFEFILDKDLEGQAGARQGLARNAVVLDDQIGTHWIRWRAAGGEPYDAAILAVPR
;
A
#
# COMPACT_ATOMS: atom_id res chain seq x y z
N MET A 1 -76.67 58.96 19.67
CA MET A 1 -77.00 58.36 18.36
C MET A 1 -75.70 57.85 17.74
N SER A 2 -75.71 56.61 17.25
CA SER A 2 -74.64 55.96 16.46
C SER A 2 -73.31 55.67 17.16
N ALA A 3 -72.65 54.51 17.03
CA ALA A 3 -73.02 53.13 16.74
C ALA A 3 -71.77 52.32 17.14
N ARG A 4 -71.93 51.30 18.00
CA ARG A 4 -70.87 50.32 18.31
C ARG A 4 -70.80 49.27 17.20
N LYS A 5 -69.58 48.90 16.77
CA LYS A 5 -69.25 47.57 16.24
C LYS A 5 -67.88 47.15 16.78
N PRO A 6 -67.75 45.99 17.45
CA PRO A 6 -66.46 45.40 17.78
C PRO A 6 -65.99 44.48 16.64
N GLY A 7 -64.79 44.74 16.13
CA GLY A 7 -64.10 43.85 15.19
C GLY A 7 -63.44 42.72 15.96
N MET A 8 -63.86 41.50 15.63
CA MET A 8 -63.41 40.21 16.15
C MET A 8 -61.97 39.95 15.69
N GLY A 9 -61.01 39.99 16.61
CA GLY A 9 -59.63 39.58 16.35
C GLY A 9 -59.52 38.06 16.39
N LEU A 10 -59.32 37.43 15.23
CA LEU A 10 -58.95 36.02 15.12
C LEU A 10 -57.53 35.83 15.67
N MET A 11 -57.41 35.10 16.77
CA MET A 11 -56.15 34.48 17.22
C MET A 11 -55.86 33.29 16.29
N VAL A 12 -54.82 33.40 15.48
CA VAL A 12 -54.19 32.26 14.78
C VAL A 12 -53.09 31.72 15.69
N PRO A 13 -53.11 30.44 16.11
CA PRO A 13 -51.99 29.85 16.82
C PRO A 13 -50.85 29.60 15.82
N ALA A 14 -49.69 30.20 16.09
CA ALA A 14 -48.45 29.89 15.40
C ALA A 14 -48.04 28.45 15.76
N LEU A 15 -48.32 27.54 14.83
CA LEU A 15 -47.87 26.15 14.88
C LEU A 15 -46.36 26.15 14.62
N MET A 16 -45.58 26.02 15.70
CA MET A 16 -44.13 25.85 15.64
C MET A 16 -43.83 24.42 15.15
N LEU A 17 -43.70 24.27 13.83
CA LEU A 17 -43.13 23.07 13.22
C LEU A 17 -41.64 23.02 13.57
N LEU A 18 -41.29 22.19 14.56
CA LEU A 18 -39.92 21.69 14.70
C LEU A 18 -39.61 20.84 13.46
N LEU A 19 -38.97 21.46 12.48
CA LEU A 19 -38.24 20.76 11.45
C LEU A 19 -37.03 20.10 12.12
N CYS A 20 -37.15 18.80 12.43
CA CYS A 20 -36.00 17.93 12.60
C CYS A 20 -35.26 17.89 11.25
N THR A 21 -34.34 18.83 11.04
CA THR A 21 -33.29 18.66 10.03
C THR A 21 -32.40 17.51 10.50
N PRO A 22 -32.16 16.48 9.68
CA PRO A 22 -31.08 15.56 9.99
C PRO A 22 -29.79 16.39 10.07
N LEU A 23 -29.07 16.25 11.17
CA LEU A 23 -27.69 16.71 11.29
C LEU A 23 -26.91 16.03 10.16
N ALA A 24 -26.74 16.74 9.06
CA ALA A 24 -25.68 16.45 8.12
C ALA A 24 -24.38 16.57 8.92
N ASN A 25 -23.71 15.45 9.15
CA ASN A 25 -22.34 15.43 9.63
C ASN A 25 -21.52 16.24 8.62
N ALA A 26 -21.27 17.50 8.94
CA ALA A 26 -20.35 18.33 8.19
C ALA A 26 -18.95 17.74 8.42
N GLN A 27 -18.47 16.93 7.47
CA GLN A 27 -17.06 16.61 7.37
C GLN A 27 -16.28 17.94 7.29
N PRO A 28 -15.19 18.10 8.06
CA PRO A 28 -14.34 19.26 7.90
C PRO A 28 -13.85 19.35 6.45
N PRO A 29 -13.69 20.55 5.88
CA PRO A 29 -13.24 20.73 4.51
C PRO A 29 -11.74 20.39 4.44
N GLY A 30 -11.44 19.10 4.29
CA GLY A 30 -10.15 18.60 3.81
C GLY A 30 -10.26 18.34 2.32
N GLU A 31 -9.18 18.60 1.58
CA GLU A 31 -9.04 18.28 0.16
C GLU A 31 -9.81 17.02 -0.24
N ALA A 32 -10.59 17.10 -1.32
CA ALA A 32 -11.20 15.93 -1.93
C ALA A 32 -10.09 15.06 -2.53
N THR A 33 -9.36 14.34 -1.68
CA THR A 33 -8.26 13.45 -2.05
C THR A 33 -8.77 12.25 -2.85
N GLY A 34 -10.08 12.05 -2.99
CA GLY A 34 -10.70 10.96 -3.76
C GLY A 34 -10.67 9.60 -3.06
N PHE A 35 -10.15 9.53 -1.83
CA PHE A 35 -10.12 8.30 -1.04
C PHE A 35 -11.49 7.99 -0.44
N VAL A 36 -11.95 6.76 -0.65
CA VAL A 36 -13.19 6.21 -0.08
C VAL A 36 -12.81 5.23 1.02
N GLU A 37 -13.53 5.28 2.15
CA GLU A 37 -13.31 4.36 3.25
C GLU A 37 -13.74 2.94 2.86
N VAL A 38 -12.94 1.95 3.23
CA VAL A 38 -13.22 0.53 2.98
C VAL A 38 -13.53 -0.12 4.33
N ASP A 39 -14.51 -1.02 4.36
CA ASP A 39 -14.81 -1.80 5.56
C ASP A 39 -13.65 -2.77 5.88
N PRO A 40 -12.96 -2.61 7.02
CA PRO A 40 -11.88 -3.51 7.42
C PRO A 40 -12.29 -4.97 7.53
N VAL A 41 -13.54 -5.25 7.94
CA VAL A 41 -14.04 -6.61 8.14
C VAL A 41 -14.20 -7.33 6.81
N THR A 42 -14.77 -6.63 5.81
CA THR A 42 -14.89 -7.15 4.45
C THR A 42 -13.52 -7.37 3.81
N LEU A 43 -12.59 -6.41 3.96
CA LEU A 43 -11.25 -6.50 3.38
C LEU A 43 -10.41 -7.64 3.98
N ALA A 44 -10.49 -7.84 5.30
CA ALA A 44 -9.88 -8.97 6.01
C ALA A 44 -10.86 -10.14 6.20
N GLY A 45 -11.73 -10.37 5.21
CA GLY A 45 -12.77 -11.40 5.24
C GLY A 45 -12.34 -12.74 4.65
N PRO A 46 -13.31 -13.61 4.27
CA PRO A 46 -13.04 -14.94 3.70
C PRO A 46 -12.18 -14.93 2.43
N GLY A 47 -12.26 -13.88 1.61
CA GLY A 47 -11.41 -13.75 0.41
C GLY A 47 -9.93 -13.53 0.75
N TYR A 48 -9.63 -12.97 1.93
CA TYR A 48 -8.28 -12.80 2.45
C TYR A 48 -7.80 -14.06 3.18
N TYR A 49 -8.61 -14.59 4.10
CA TYR A 49 -8.30 -15.82 4.84
C TYR A 49 -8.70 -17.08 4.08
N ASP A 50 -7.98 -17.33 2.98
CA ASP A 50 -8.16 -18.52 2.15
C ASP A 50 -6.95 -19.46 2.24
N ALA A 51 -7.18 -20.77 2.12
CA ALA A 51 -6.16 -21.80 2.27
C ALA A 51 -5.08 -21.77 1.17
N THR A 52 -5.37 -21.19 -0.02
CA THR A 52 -4.34 -20.98 -1.05
C THR A 52 -3.34 -19.91 -0.63
N ARG A 53 -3.79 -18.90 0.12
CA ARG A 53 -2.94 -17.83 0.65
C ARG A 53 -2.29 -18.21 1.96
N PHE A 54 -3.02 -18.88 2.85
CA PHE A 54 -2.56 -19.29 4.17
C PHE A 54 -2.71 -20.82 4.30
N PRO A 55 -1.72 -21.61 3.87
CA PRO A 55 -1.81 -23.08 3.85
C PRO A 55 -2.08 -23.69 5.24
N ASP A 56 -1.57 -23.05 6.29
CA ASP A 56 -1.71 -23.50 7.68
C ASP A 56 -2.91 -22.87 8.39
N ILE A 57 -3.89 -22.32 7.65
CA ILE A 57 -5.08 -21.73 8.25
C ILE A 57 -5.84 -22.77 9.12
N GLY A 58 -6.13 -22.39 10.37
CA GLY A 58 -6.77 -23.27 11.35
C GLY A 58 -5.81 -24.19 12.12
N ALA A 59 -4.50 -24.18 11.82
CA ALA A 59 -3.50 -24.90 12.62
C ALA A 59 -3.21 -24.22 13.98
N SER A 60 -3.66 -22.98 14.17
CA SER A 60 -3.48 -22.17 15.38
C SER A 60 -4.79 -21.51 15.80
N VAL A 61 -4.88 -21.12 17.08
CA VAL A 61 -5.96 -20.27 17.60
C VAL A 61 -5.80 -18.80 17.19
N PHE A 62 -4.59 -18.41 16.79
CA PHE A 62 -4.30 -17.08 16.25
C PHE A 62 -4.52 -17.06 14.74
N HIS A 63 -4.83 -15.86 14.21
CA HIS A 63 -4.87 -15.68 12.76
C HIS A 63 -3.46 -15.89 12.17
N PRO A 64 -3.36 -16.45 10.95
CA PRO A 64 -2.06 -16.75 10.33
C PRO A 64 -1.23 -15.50 10.03
N ASP A 65 -1.86 -14.32 9.94
CA ASP A 65 -1.21 -13.02 9.72
C ASP A 65 -0.99 -12.22 11.02
N ALA A 66 -1.21 -12.82 12.20
CA ALA A 66 -1.19 -12.12 13.48
C ALA A 66 0.15 -11.40 13.77
N GLU A 67 1.26 -12.00 13.36
CA GLU A 67 2.62 -11.50 13.60
C GLU A 67 3.21 -10.79 12.36
N LEU A 68 2.43 -10.59 11.29
CA LEU A 68 2.96 -9.93 10.10
C LEU A 68 3.19 -8.43 10.36
N PRO A 69 4.34 -7.88 9.91
CA PRO A 69 4.55 -6.45 9.89
C PRO A 69 3.46 -5.74 9.07
N ALA A 70 3.03 -4.57 9.54
CA ALA A 70 2.00 -3.76 8.89
C ALA A 70 2.19 -3.56 7.37
N PRO A 71 3.38 -3.20 6.85
CA PRO A 71 3.55 -3.03 5.40
C PRO A 71 3.38 -4.35 4.62
N VAL A 72 3.84 -5.47 5.17
CA VAL A 72 3.67 -6.81 4.55
C VAL A 72 2.20 -7.18 4.49
N ARG A 73 1.50 -7.03 5.63
CA ARG A 73 0.06 -7.31 5.72
C ARG A 73 -0.75 -6.43 4.76
N ALA A 74 -0.41 -5.15 4.65
CA ALA A 74 -1.08 -4.21 3.75
C ALA A 74 -1.00 -4.65 2.29
N VAL A 75 0.18 -5.11 1.81
CA VAL A 75 0.31 -5.62 0.45
C VAL A 75 -0.53 -6.88 0.24
N LEU A 76 -0.54 -7.81 1.19
CA LEU A 76 -1.41 -9.00 1.11
C LEU A 76 -2.89 -8.66 1.02
N LEU A 77 -3.34 -7.65 1.78
CA LEU A 77 -4.73 -7.19 1.76
C LEU A 77 -5.09 -6.55 0.41
N VAL A 78 -4.17 -5.78 -0.19
CA VAL A 78 -4.35 -5.20 -1.52
C VAL A 78 -4.40 -6.30 -2.58
N ASP A 79 -3.49 -7.27 -2.54
CA ASP A 79 -3.46 -8.38 -3.49
C ASP A 79 -4.69 -9.30 -3.37
N ALA A 80 -5.27 -9.43 -2.17
CA ALA A 80 -6.49 -10.20 -1.97
C ALA A 80 -7.76 -9.43 -2.39
N GLY A 81 -7.77 -8.10 -2.21
CA GLY A 81 -8.93 -7.25 -2.46
C GLY A 81 -9.06 -6.77 -3.91
N GLU A 82 -7.99 -6.86 -4.71
CA GLU A 82 -7.96 -6.35 -6.08
C GLU A 82 -7.77 -7.46 -7.11
N PRO A 83 -8.32 -7.32 -8.33
CA PRO A 83 -8.01 -8.21 -9.44
C PRO A 83 -6.50 -8.26 -9.69
N GLU A 84 -6.00 -9.45 -10.05
CA GLU A 84 -4.59 -9.64 -10.35
C GLU A 84 -4.17 -8.81 -11.57
N VAL A 85 -3.00 -8.17 -11.46
CA VAL A 85 -2.32 -7.52 -12.59
C VAL A 85 -1.03 -8.29 -12.87
N ARG A 86 -0.82 -8.60 -14.15
CA ARG A 86 0.35 -9.35 -14.61
C ARG A 86 1.64 -8.57 -14.41
N HIS A 87 1.75 -7.43 -15.08
CA HIS A 87 2.90 -6.52 -14.96
C HIS A 87 2.55 -5.40 -13.99
N ALA A 88 3.11 -5.46 -12.79
CA ALA A 88 2.75 -4.52 -11.73
C ALA A 88 3.99 -3.96 -11.04
N ARG A 89 3.89 -2.69 -10.65
CA ARG A 89 4.81 -2.07 -9.69
C ARG A 89 4.01 -1.70 -8.45
N TYR A 90 4.55 -1.98 -7.27
CA TYR A 90 4.01 -1.53 -6.01
C TYR A 90 4.94 -0.49 -5.43
N ARG A 91 4.40 0.64 -5.00
CA ARG A 91 5.09 1.60 -4.13
C ARG A 91 4.47 1.51 -2.76
N VAL A 92 5.25 1.12 -1.77
CA VAL A 92 4.82 1.02 -0.37
C VAL A 92 5.56 2.08 0.44
N ARG A 93 4.83 3.00 1.05
CA ARG A 93 5.36 3.97 2.02
C ARG A 93 4.94 3.54 3.41
N TYR A 94 5.89 3.53 4.34
CA TYR A 94 5.68 3.03 5.69
C TYR A 94 6.33 3.93 6.73
N ASP A 95 5.52 4.31 7.72
CA ASP A 95 5.95 4.98 8.94
C ASP A 95 5.36 4.24 10.15
N LEU A 96 6.18 3.96 11.16
CA LEU A 96 5.73 3.51 12.47
C LEU A 96 5.80 4.69 13.43
N VAL A 97 4.64 5.19 13.83
CA VAL A 97 4.52 6.43 14.63
C VAL A 97 4.33 6.07 16.09
N PRO A 98 5.06 6.71 17.03
CA PRO A 98 4.90 6.46 18.45
C PRO A 98 3.49 6.80 18.91
N ALA A 99 3.09 6.17 20.01
CA ALA A 99 1.86 6.47 20.70
C ALA A 99 1.79 7.96 21.09
N THR A 100 0.60 8.55 21.00
CA THR A 100 0.38 9.96 21.40
C THR A 100 0.18 10.13 22.90
N THR A 101 -0.10 9.03 23.61
CA THR A 101 -0.25 8.96 25.07
C THR A 101 0.48 7.72 25.58
N GLU A 102 0.81 7.66 26.88
CA GLU A 102 1.56 6.53 27.45
C GLU A 102 0.77 5.21 27.40
N GLU A 103 -0.56 5.27 27.37
CA GLU A 103 -1.45 4.11 27.29
C GLU A 103 -1.79 3.70 25.86
N ALA A 104 -1.39 4.50 24.87
CA ALA A 104 -1.62 4.18 23.47
C ALA A 104 -0.47 3.31 22.94
N GLU A 105 -0.75 2.55 21.89
CA GLU A 105 0.24 1.73 21.20
C GLU A 105 0.70 2.45 19.92
N PRO A 106 1.93 2.20 19.44
CA PRO A 106 2.40 2.73 18.17
C PRO A 106 1.45 2.37 17.01
N LEU A 107 1.29 3.31 16.08
CA LEU A 107 0.47 3.12 14.88
C LEU A 107 1.33 3.09 13.63
N ALA A 108 1.12 2.07 12.82
CA ALA A 108 1.70 1.98 11.49
C ALA A 108 0.80 2.71 10.49
N HIS A 109 1.39 3.65 9.75
CA HIS A 109 0.78 4.24 8.57
C HIS A 109 1.42 3.63 7.33
N VAL A 110 0.60 3.01 6.48
CA VAL A 110 1.06 2.37 5.25
C VAL A 110 0.27 2.94 4.07
N GLU A 111 0.96 3.44 3.06
CA GLU A 111 0.36 3.69 1.74
C GLU A 111 0.88 2.62 0.78
N VAL A 112 -0.03 1.89 0.13
CA VAL A 112 0.29 0.92 -0.93
C VAL A 112 -0.30 1.45 -2.22
N VAL A 113 0.53 1.68 -3.22
CA VAL A 113 0.07 2.05 -4.57
C VAL A 113 0.49 0.96 -5.54
N ARG A 114 -0.47 0.32 -6.20
CA ARG A 114 -0.23 -0.67 -7.25
C ARG A 114 -0.47 -0.03 -8.61
N PHE A 115 0.57 -0.03 -9.43
CA PHE A 115 0.54 0.48 -10.79
C PHE A 115 0.42 -0.68 -11.79
N ASN A 116 -0.52 -0.58 -12.73
CA ASN A 116 -0.59 -1.49 -13.87
C ASN A 116 0.37 -1.03 -14.98
N LEU A 117 1.43 -1.78 -15.25
CA LEU A 117 2.43 -1.45 -16.28
C LEU A 117 2.18 -2.16 -17.61
N GLY A 118 1.17 -3.02 -17.70
CA GLY A 118 0.81 -3.74 -18.93
C GLY A 118 0.65 -2.82 -20.15
N PRO A 119 -0.11 -1.71 -20.05
CA PRO A 119 -0.26 -0.75 -21.15
C PRO A 119 1.06 -0.09 -21.57
N ALA A 120 1.91 0.28 -20.61
CA ALA A 120 3.19 0.94 -20.87
C ALA A 120 4.17 0.00 -21.58
N ILE A 121 4.30 -1.25 -21.10
CA ILE A 121 5.13 -2.28 -21.73
C ILE A 121 4.65 -2.58 -23.15
N ARG A 122 3.33 -2.75 -23.34
CA ARG A 122 2.77 -3.01 -24.67
C ARG A 122 3.04 -1.84 -25.64
N ALA A 123 2.91 -0.60 -25.18
CA ALA A 123 3.19 0.59 -25.99
C ALA A 123 4.67 0.72 -26.35
N GLU A 124 5.57 0.37 -25.43
CA GLU A 124 7.00 0.33 -25.67
C GLU A 124 7.35 -0.70 -26.75
N LEU A 125 6.83 -1.93 -26.64
CA LEU A 125 7.04 -2.98 -27.65
C LEU A 125 6.51 -2.58 -29.03
N ALA A 126 5.34 -1.92 -29.09
CA ALA A 126 4.78 -1.39 -30.34
C ALA A 126 5.69 -0.35 -31.01
N THR A 127 6.45 0.39 -30.20
CA THR A 127 7.39 1.41 -30.68
C THR A 127 8.70 0.79 -31.13
N MET A 128 9.16 -0.29 -30.48
CA MET A 128 10.39 -1.00 -30.86
C MET A 128 10.27 -1.69 -32.21
N ASP A 129 9.15 -2.38 -32.47
CA ASP A 129 8.89 -3.05 -33.75
C ASP A 129 7.39 -2.96 -34.11
N PRO A 130 7.00 -2.00 -34.97
CA PRO A 130 5.61 -1.85 -35.42
C PRO A 130 5.07 -3.04 -36.23
N ALA A 131 5.95 -3.90 -36.75
CA ALA A 131 5.55 -5.10 -37.49
C ALA A 131 5.35 -6.32 -36.57
N LEU A 132 5.76 -6.23 -35.30
CA LEU A 132 5.61 -7.31 -34.33
C LEU A 132 4.11 -7.53 -34.03
N PRO A 133 3.57 -8.75 -34.25
CA PRO A 133 2.22 -9.07 -33.82
C PRO A 133 2.17 -9.08 -32.29
N LEU A 134 1.65 -8.00 -31.71
CA LEU A 134 1.49 -7.89 -30.26
C LEU A 134 0.30 -8.71 -29.79
N ALA A 135 0.48 -9.37 -28.65
CA ALA A 135 -0.62 -9.99 -27.92
C ALA A 135 -1.72 -8.95 -27.57
N PRO A 136 -2.97 -9.42 -27.34
CA PRO A 136 -4.05 -8.53 -26.93
C PRO A 136 -3.73 -7.86 -25.57
N PRO A 137 -4.31 -6.68 -25.27
CA PRO A 137 -4.02 -5.93 -24.04
C PRO A 137 -4.15 -6.76 -22.76
N GLU A 138 -5.11 -7.67 -22.70
CA GLU A 138 -5.37 -8.55 -21.56
C GLU A 138 -4.18 -9.46 -21.25
N ALA A 139 -3.37 -9.82 -22.25
CA ALA A 139 -2.18 -10.63 -22.05
C ALA A 139 -1.06 -9.88 -21.31
N PHE A 140 -1.04 -8.54 -21.39
CA PHE A 140 -0.11 -7.67 -20.66
C PHE A 140 -0.69 -7.23 -19.30
N GLY A 141 -2.01 -7.30 -19.13
CA GLY A 141 -2.70 -6.87 -17.93
C GLY A 141 -3.48 -5.58 -18.15
N THR A 142 -4.74 -5.61 -17.73
CA THR A 142 -5.69 -4.49 -17.76
C THR A 142 -6.16 -4.19 -16.34
N GLY A 143 -6.80 -3.04 -16.16
CA GLY A 143 -7.30 -2.59 -14.86
C GLY A 143 -6.60 -1.33 -14.34
N PRO A 144 -7.16 -0.73 -13.28
CA PRO A 144 -6.76 0.58 -12.80
C PRO A 144 -5.46 0.54 -12.00
N HIS A 145 -4.82 1.69 -11.91
CA HIS A 145 -3.89 2.00 -10.83
C HIS A 145 -4.69 2.22 -9.54
N VAL A 146 -4.24 1.64 -8.43
CA VAL A 146 -4.98 1.72 -7.16
C VAL A 146 -4.06 2.15 -6.02
N ALA A 147 -4.58 2.99 -5.12
CA ALA A 147 -3.91 3.43 -3.92
C ALA A 147 -4.74 3.07 -2.69
N PHE A 148 -4.07 2.50 -1.70
CA PHE A 148 -4.62 2.20 -0.40
C PHE A 148 -3.85 2.93 0.68
N ARG A 149 -4.57 3.43 1.68
CA ARG A 149 -3.99 4.01 2.90
C ARG A 149 -4.52 3.27 4.10
N PHE A 150 -3.61 2.70 4.88
CA PHE A 150 -3.90 1.97 6.08
C PHE A 150 -3.38 2.73 7.29
N THR A 151 -4.18 2.72 8.36
CA THR A 151 -3.70 2.90 9.71
C THR A 151 -3.87 1.56 10.42
N MET A 152 -2.77 0.99 10.90
CA MET A 152 -2.73 -0.31 11.57
C MET A 152 -2.10 -0.17 12.95
N GLY A 153 -2.46 -1.07 13.86
CA GLY A 153 -1.84 -1.14 15.18
C GLY A 153 -2.31 -2.38 15.92
N PRO A 154 -1.74 -2.65 17.11
CA PRO A 154 -2.04 -3.88 17.81
C PRO A 154 -3.49 -3.94 18.32
N VAL A 155 -4.13 -5.10 18.17
CA VAL A 155 -5.46 -5.43 18.72
C VAL A 155 -5.53 -6.93 19.00
N GLN A 156 -5.84 -7.33 20.24
CA GLN A 156 -6.22 -8.72 20.58
C GLN A 156 -5.31 -9.81 19.96
N GLY A 157 -3.99 -9.67 20.12
CA GLY A 157 -3.02 -10.64 19.60
C GLY A 157 -2.61 -10.44 18.14
N MET A 158 -3.23 -9.50 17.43
CA MET A 158 -2.75 -9.03 16.12
C MET A 158 -1.75 -7.89 16.32
N GLN A 159 -0.58 -7.96 15.71
CA GLN A 159 0.41 -6.89 15.69
C GLN A 159 -0.03 -5.70 14.82
N ALA A 160 -0.68 -5.99 13.69
CA ALA A 160 -1.02 -5.00 12.67
C ALA A 160 -2.52 -5.01 12.29
N ALA A 161 -3.42 -4.99 13.29
CA ALA A 161 -4.86 -4.91 13.03
C ALA A 161 -5.25 -3.62 12.26
N ILE A 162 -6.18 -3.73 11.30
CA ILE A 162 -6.65 -2.58 10.52
C ILE A 162 -7.51 -1.71 11.44
N ARG A 163 -7.05 -0.47 11.72
CA ARG A 163 -7.83 0.55 12.42
C ARG A 163 -8.64 1.38 11.44
N ARG A 164 -8.05 1.67 10.28
CA ARG A 164 -8.68 2.38 9.18
C ARG A 164 -8.05 1.95 7.87
N VAL A 165 -8.87 1.86 6.82
CA VAL A 165 -8.39 1.65 5.45
C VAL A 165 -9.20 2.52 4.50
N GLN A 166 -8.52 3.10 3.53
CA GLN A 166 -9.13 3.86 2.46
C GLN A 166 -8.56 3.42 1.12
N ARG A 167 -9.38 3.40 0.08
CA ARG A 167 -9.02 3.05 -1.30
C ARG A 167 -9.31 4.21 -2.24
N ARG A 168 -8.48 4.33 -3.28
CA ARG A 168 -8.71 5.24 -4.41
C ARG A 168 -8.19 4.61 -5.70
N GLU A 169 -8.93 4.79 -6.78
CA GLU A 169 -8.41 4.55 -8.14
C GLU A 169 -7.71 5.82 -8.62
N LEU A 170 -6.51 5.66 -9.17
CA LEU A 170 -5.72 6.76 -9.68
C LEU A 170 -5.93 6.90 -11.18
N ALA A 171 -6.09 8.13 -11.65
CA ALA A 171 -6.07 8.42 -13.08
C ALA A 171 -4.66 8.23 -13.65
N ASP A 172 -4.55 7.84 -14.93
CA ASP A 172 -3.28 7.62 -15.60
C ASP A 172 -2.34 8.83 -15.52
N ALA A 173 -2.90 10.04 -15.66
CA ALA A 173 -2.14 11.29 -15.54
C ALA A 173 -1.54 11.45 -14.14
N GLU A 174 -2.31 11.16 -13.08
CA GLU A 174 -1.82 11.17 -11.70
C GLU A 174 -0.74 10.11 -11.51
N ALA A 175 -1.01 8.86 -11.91
CA ALA A 175 -0.06 7.75 -11.80
C ALA A 175 1.26 8.04 -12.53
N SER A 176 1.21 8.68 -13.71
CA SER A 176 2.40 9.04 -14.50
C SER A 176 3.29 10.07 -13.83
N ALA A 177 2.70 10.97 -13.03
CA ALA A 177 3.39 12.03 -12.30
C ALA A 177 3.99 11.55 -10.98
N MET A 178 3.70 10.32 -10.55
CA MET A 178 4.21 9.78 -9.29
C MET A 178 5.67 9.34 -9.42
N ASP A 179 6.44 9.68 -8.39
CA ASP A 179 7.83 9.28 -8.23
C ASP A 179 7.96 7.97 -7.46
N CYS A 180 8.83 7.11 -7.97
CA CYS A 180 9.25 5.82 -7.41
C CYS A 180 10.78 5.85 -7.25
N LEU A 181 11.26 6.66 -6.30
CA LEU A 181 12.67 6.79 -5.92
C LEU A 181 13.55 7.45 -7.00
N GLY A 182 13.08 8.57 -7.56
CA GLY A 182 13.79 9.35 -8.57
C GLY A 182 13.45 9.00 -10.02
N ARG A 183 12.47 8.12 -10.24
CA ARG A 183 11.97 7.71 -11.56
C ARG A 183 10.45 7.67 -11.58
N SER A 184 9.85 7.82 -12.75
CA SER A 184 8.41 7.63 -12.90
C SER A 184 8.01 6.22 -12.46
N CYS A 185 6.95 6.12 -11.65
CA CYS A 185 6.38 4.85 -11.27
C CYS A 185 5.87 4.04 -12.47
N LEU A 186 5.55 4.67 -13.60
CA LEU A 186 5.13 4.00 -14.83
C LEU A 186 6.27 3.63 -15.79
N ALA A 187 7.53 3.78 -15.39
CA ALA A 187 8.66 3.33 -16.19
C ALA A 187 8.58 1.80 -16.40
N PRO A 188 8.64 1.30 -17.66
CA PRO A 188 8.33 -0.10 -17.98
C PRO A 188 9.38 -1.11 -17.47
N HIS A 189 10.59 -0.64 -17.18
CA HIS A 189 11.71 -1.44 -16.68
C HIS A 189 11.87 -1.30 -15.17
N ALA A 190 12.43 -2.33 -14.53
CA ALA A 190 12.66 -2.29 -13.09
C ALA A 190 13.74 -1.24 -12.74
N TYR A 191 13.63 -0.62 -11.57
CA TYR A 191 14.65 0.32 -11.10
C TYR A 191 15.57 -0.35 -10.07
N GLY A 192 16.83 -0.54 -10.45
CA GLY A 192 17.80 -1.28 -9.67
C GLY A 192 18.33 -0.60 -8.41
N GLY A 193 17.91 0.63 -8.13
CA GLY A 193 18.47 1.50 -7.08
C GLY A 193 19.56 2.43 -7.61
N PRO A 194 20.11 3.30 -6.75
CA PRO A 194 21.16 4.24 -7.12
C PRO A 194 22.48 3.54 -7.44
N ASP A 195 23.34 4.26 -8.17
CA ASP A 195 24.72 3.84 -8.39
C ASP A 195 25.49 3.84 -7.05
N GLY A 196 26.38 2.85 -6.88
CA GLY A 196 27.20 2.72 -5.67
C GLY A 196 27.78 1.33 -5.48
N ASP A 197 28.59 1.19 -4.43
CA ASP A 197 29.28 -0.06 -4.08
C ASP A 197 28.37 -0.99 -3.27
N TRP A 198 27.41 -1.59 -3.96
CA TRP A 198 26.49 -2.57 -3.39
C TRP A 198 27.23 -3.78 -2.82
N GLN A 199 27.05 -4.02 -1.52
CA GLN A 199 27.60 -5.18 -0.84
C GLN A 199 26.59 -6.33 -0.89
N PRO A 200 27.00 -7.55 -1.26
CA PRO A 200 26.11 -8.71 -1.21
C PRO A 200 25.52 -8.89 0.19
N LEU A 201 24.24 -9.20 0.24
CA LEU A 201 23.55 -9.62 1.45
C LEU A 201 23.18 -11.09 1.26
N ASP A 202 23.56 -11.94 2.21
CA ASP A 202 23.21 -13.37 2.19
C ASP A 202 22.24 -13.73 3.34
N PRO A 203 21.01 -13.19 3.38
CA PRO A 203 20.04 -13.60 4.39
C PRO A 203 19.06 -14.61 3.77
N ALA A 204 18.67 -15.60 4.56
CA ALA A 204 17.59 -16.49 4.18
C ALA A 204 16.26 -15.72 4.13
N MET A 205 15.37 -16.14 3.23
CA MET A 205 13.98 -15.70 3.26
C MET A 205 13.39 -16.00 4.65
N PRO A 206 12.75 -15.03 5.32
CA PRO A 206 12.13 -15.31 6.61
C PRO A 206 11.04 -16.38 6.45
N PRO A 207 10.70 -17.13 7.50
CA PRO A 207 9.53 -18.00 7.47
C PRO A 207 8.27 -17.16 7.23
N LEU A 208 7.49 -17.51 6.22
CA LEU A 208 6.27 -16.78 5.85
C LEU A 208 5.05 -17.64 6.18
N PRO A 209 4.06 -17.11 6.92
CA PRO A 209 2.83 -17.85 7.23
C PRO A 209 1.85 -17.90 6.04
N PHE A 210 2.24 -17.35 4.90
CA PHE A 210 1.46 -17.27 3.67
C PHE A 210 2.24 -17.85 2.49
N GLY A 211 1.54 -18.16 1.40
CA GLY A 211 2.13 -18.58 0.13
C GLY A 211 3.14 -17.56 -0.38
N ALA A 212 4.43 -17.84 -0.18
CA ALA A 212 5.54 -16.94 -0.52
C ALA A 212 5.73 -16.74 -2.03
N GLY A 213 5.14 -17.62 -2.84
CA GLY A 213 5.34 -17.69 -4.29
C GLY A 213 5.16 -19.12 -4.79
N GLY A 214 5.30 -19.30 -6.11
CA GLY A 214 5.17 -20.59 -6.77
C GLY A 214 5.95 -20.62 -8.09
N ALA A 215 5.45 -21.35 -9.08
CA ALA A 215 6.02 -21.34 -10.44
C ALA A 215 6.10 -19.92 -11.05
N ASP A 216 5.24 -19.02 -10.59
CA ASP A 216 5.17 -17.62 -11.02
C ASP A 216 6.10 -16.69 -10.21
N GLY A 217 7.05 -17.23 -9.44
CA GLY A 217 7.99 -16.44 -8.63
C GLY A 217 7.43 -15.98 -7.28
N ALA A 218 8.25 -15.25 -6.52
CA ALA A 218 7.89 -14.74 -5.19
C ALA A 218 6.72 -13.73 -5.26
N SER A 219 5.82 -13.72 -4.29
CA SER A 219 4.76 -12.71 -4.22
C SER A 219 5.35 -11.33 -3.83
N PRO A 220 4.74 -10.20 -4.22
CA PRO A 220 5.17 -8.88 -3.77
C PRO A 220 5.28 -8.78 -2.25
N ALA A 221 4.34 -9.39 -1.51
CA ALA A 221 4.37 -9.46 -0.06
C ALA A 221 5.57 -10.25 0.49
N ALA A 222 5.99 -11.33 -0.17
CA ALA A 222 7.17 -12.09 0.25
C ALA A 222 8.47 -11.28 0.05
N VAL A 223 8.60 -10.60 -1.10
CA VAL A 223 9.73 -9.68 -1.35
C VAL A 223 9.74 -8.55 -0.31
N LEU A 224 8.59 -7.99 0.01
CA LEU A 224 8.49 -6.95 1.04
C LEU A 224 8.83 -7.48 2.44
N ALA A 225 8.43 -8.70 2.79
CA ALA A 225 8.78 -9.31 4.07
C ALA A 225 10.30 -9.49 4.22
N PHE A 226 10.97 -9.94 3.16
CA PHE A 226 12.42 -9.97 3.10
C PHE A 226 13.03 -8.58 3.30
N LEU A 227 12.60 -7.59 2.52
CA LEU A 227 13.17 -6.24 2.58
C LEU A 227 12.96 -5.60 3.95
N HIS A 228 11.78 -5.80 4.55
CA HIS A 228 11.47 -5.32 5.89
C HIS A 228 12.36 -5.98 6.95
N GLU A 229 12.58 -7.29 6.87
CA GLU A 229 13.48 -7.98 7.81
C GLU A 229 14.94 -7.58 7.62
N ALA A 230 15.38 -7.37 6.37
CA ALA A 230 16.73 -6.93 6.05
C ALA A 230 17.03 -5.51 6.56
N ILE A 231 16.02 -4.63 6.70
CA ILE A 231 16.18 -3.34 7.39
C ILE A 231 16.46 -3.55 8.90
N GLY A 232 15.95 -4.63 9.48
CA GLY A 232 16.22 -5.02 10.86
C GLY A 232 15.50 -4.16 11.90
N GLU A 233 16.19 -3.86 12.99
CA GLU A 233 15.61 -3.15 14.15
C GLU A 233 15.06 -1.77 13.80
N ASP A 234 15.64 -1.11 12.79
CA ASP A 234 15.19 0.20 12.34
C ASP A 234 13.72 0.18 11.90
N ALA A 235 13.29 -0.87 11.18
CA ALA A 235 11.91 -1.02 10.72
C ALA A 235 10.92 -1.18 11.87
N ARG A 236 11.38 -1.68 13.02
CA ARG A 236 10.56 -1.96 14.21
C ARG A 236 10.52 -0.79 15.20
N ARG A 237 11.35 0.24 15.00
CA ARG A 237 11.47 1.36 15.92
C ARG A 237 10.50 2.49 15.56
N PRO A 238 9.55 2.85 16.43
CA PRO A 238 8.67 3.99 16.19
C PRO A 238 9.45 5.31 16.17
N ILE A 239 9.15 6.17 15.21
CA ILE A 239 9.68 7.55 15.16
C ILE A 239 8.56 8.53 14.81
N PRO A 240 8.64 9.80 15.23
CA PRO A 240 7.66 10.81 14.84
C PRO A 240 7.48 10.83 13.32
N ARG A 241 6.22 10.93 12.89
CA ARG A 241 5.89 10.93 11.47
C ARG A 241 6.60 12.09 10.77
N MET A 242 7.25 11.79 9.66
CA MET A 242 7.78 12.81 8.78
C MET A 242 6.66 13.43 7.95
N GLU A 243 6.92 14.61 7.38
CA GLU A 243 5.97 15.29 6.49
C GLU A 243 5.51 14.34 5.37
N PRO A 244 4.25 14.45 4.88
CA PRO A 244 3.62 13.44 4.02
C PRO A 244 4.37 13.12 2.72
N ALA A 245 5.26 14.01 2.29
CA ALA A 245 6.08 13.85 1.09
C ALA A 245 7.24 12.85 1.26
N THR A 246 7.70 12.60 2.49
CA THR A 246 8.91 11.81 2.77
C THR A 246 8.61 10.74 3.82
N ALA A 247 8.09 9.59 3.41
CA ALA A 247 8.00 8.43 4.30
C ALA A 247 9.41 7.97 4.70
N ARG A 248 9.57 7.50 5.94
CA ARG A 248 10.83 6.93 6.41
C ARG A 248 11.26 5.77 5.52
N PHE A 249 10.35 4.84 5.31
CA PHE A 249 10.56 3.68 4.48
C PHE A 249 9.75 3.81 3.19
N GLU A 250 10.41 3.59 2.07
CA GLU A 250 9.77 3.48 0.77
C GLU A 250 10.28 2.22 0.08
N PHE A 251 9.35 1.35 -0.33
CA PHE A 251 9.63 0.10 -1.01
C PHE A 251 9.04 0.14 -2.42
N ILE A 252 9.82 -0.28 -3.41
CA ILE A 252 9.37 -0.51 -4.77
C ILE A 252 9.44 -2.01 -5.04
N LEU A 253 8.32 -2.62 -5.41
CA LEU A 253 8.20 -4.06 -5.68
C LEU A 253 7.72 -4.23 -7.12
N ASP A 254 8.54 -4.83 -7.95
CA ASP A 254 8.30 -5.04 -9.38
C ASP A 254 7.96 -6.50 -9.64
N LYS A 255 6.84 -6.70 -10.35
CA LYS A 255 6.30 -7.99 -10.78
C LYS A 255 6.38 -8.08 -12.30
N ASP A 256 7.15 -9.05 -12.79
CA ASP A 256 7.25 -9.41 -14.22
C ASP A 256 7.66 -8.25 -15.14
N LEU A 257 8.57 -7.39 -14.71
CA LEU A 257 9.04 -6.25 -15.54
C LEU A 257 10.30 -6.55 -16.36
N GLU A 258 11.07 -7.59 -16.01
CA GLU A 258 12.39 -7.88 -16.60
C GLU A 258 12.36 -9.06 -17.60
N GLY A 259 11.43 -9.02 -18.56
CA GLY A 259 11.41 -9.89 -19.75
C GLY A 259 11.11 -11.39 -19.53
N GLN A 260 11.14 -11.88 -18.30
CA GLN A 260 10.80 -13.26 -17.94
C GLN A 260 9.61 -13.32 -16.98
N ALA A 261 8.70 -14.26 -17.22
CA ALA A 261 7.63 -14.57 -16.29
C ALA A 261 8.23 -15.10 -14.98
N GLY A 262 7.72 -14.62 -13.86
CA GLY A 262 8.24 -14.91 -12.53
C GLY A 262 9.42 -14.03 -12.10
N ALA A 263 9.89 -13.13 -12.96
CA ALA A 263 10.91 -12.16 -12.57
C ALA A 263 10.35 -11.21 -11.49
N ARG A 264 11.15 -10.97 -10.46
CA ARG A 264 10.78 -10.15 -9.32
C ARG A 264 11.95 -9.26 -8.94
N GLN A 265 11.64 -8.02 -8.58
CA GLN A 265 12.63 -7.11 -8.01
C GLN A 265 12.00 -6.34 -6.87
N GLY A 266 12.78 -6.12 -5.82
CA GLY A 266 12.44 -5.32 -4.67
C GLY A 266 13.55 -4.31 -4.40
N LEU A 267 13.17 -3.09 -4.05
CA LEU A 267 14.09 -2.06 -3.60
C LEU A 267 13.49 -1.37 -2.38
N ALA A 268 14.24 -1.28 -1.30
CA ALA A 268 13.87 -0.55 -0.10
C ALA A 268 14.81 0.63 0.10
N ARG A 269 14.24 1.78 0.48
CA ARG A 269 14.99 2.94 0.98
C ARG A 269 14.54 3.24 2.41
N ASN A 270 15.48 3.23 3.33
CA ASN A 270 15.34 3.85 4.65
C ASN A 270 16.00 5.23 4.63
N ALA A 271 15.19 6.28 4.66
CA ALA A 271 15.64 7.67 4.65
C ALA A 271 16.03 8.20 6.04
N VAL A 272 15.74 7.46 7.12
CA VAL A 272 16.09 7.82 8.50
C VAL A 272 16.79 6.64 9.16
N VAL A 273 18.11 6.63 9.01
CA VAL A 273 19.00 5.67 9.64
C VAL A 273 19.46 6.25 10.99
N LEU A 274 19.31 5.47 12.05
CA LEU A 274 19.68 5.88 13.41
C LEU A 274 21.17 5.60 13.71
N ASP A 275 22.00 5.91 12.71
CA ASP A 275 23.45 5.78 12.71
C ASP A 275 24.04 7.17 12.43
N ASP A 276 25.14 7.53 13.09
CA ASP A 276 25.74 8.87 12.99
C ASP A 276 26.50 9.10 11.67
N GLN A 277 26.89 8.03 10.96
CA GLN A 277 27.66 8.08 9.72
C GLN A 277 26.79 7.86 8.48
N ILE A 278 25.72 7.07 8.60
CA ILE A 278 24.85 6.71 7.47
C ILE A 278 23.65 7.66 7.40
N GLY A 279 23.41 8.22 6.21
CA GLY A 279 22.28 9.10 5.93
C GLY A 279 21.10 8.38 5.28
N THR A 280 21.39 7.42 4.41
CA THR A 280 20.34 6.64 3.74
C THR A 280 20.82 5.20 3.55
N HIS A 281 19.91 4.27 3.75
CA HIS A 281 20.20 2.86 3.60
C HIS A 281 19.29 2.26 2.52
N TRP A 282 19.90 1.54 1.58
CA TRP A 282 19.21 0.87 0.49
C TRP A 282 19.42 -0.63 0.57
N ILE A 283 18.36 -1.38 0.31
CA ILE A 283 18.41 -2.83 0.17
C ILE A 283 17.73 -3.18 -1.15
N ARG A 284 18.36 -4.05 -1.94
CA ARG A 284 17.77 -4.62 -3.14
C ARG A 284 17.60 -6.13 -2.99
N TRP A 285 16.57 -6.65 -3.63
CA TRP A 285 16.28 -8.07 -3.77
C TRP A 285 15.91 -8.31 -5.24
N ARG A 286 16.42 -9.36 -5.87
CA ARG A 286 16.13 -9.67 -7.28
C ARG A 286 16.08 -11.17 -7.48
N ALA A 287 15.17 -11.63 -8.33
CA ALA A 287 15.15 -12.99 -8.83
C ALA A 287 14.68 -13.00 -10.27
N ALA A 288 15.38 -13.73 -11.14
CA ALA A 288 14.86 -14.12 -12.43
C ALA A 288 13.87 -15.29 -12.26
N GLY A 289 12.96 -15.49 -13.21
CA GLY A 289 11.96 -16.55 -13.13
C GLY A 289 12.60 -17.94 -12.99
N GLY A 290 12.35 -18.61 -11.87
CA GLY A 290 12.90 -19.95 -11.59
C GLY A 290 14.36 -19.99 -11.10
N GLU A 291 15.02 -18.84 -10.96
CA GLU A 291 16.39 -18.74 -10.45
C GLU A 291 16.40 -18.38 -8.95
N PRO A 292 17.47 -18.71 -8.21
CA PRO A 292 17.69 -18.18 -6.87
C PRO A 292 17.71 -16.65 -6.87
N TYR A 293 17.28 -16.04 -5.76
CA TYR A 293 17.36 -14.60 -5.62
C TYR A 293 18.77 -14.15 -5.21
N ASP A 294 19.13 -12.93 -5.59
CA ASP A 294 20.23 -12.16 -5.03
C ASP A 294 19.71 -11.00 -4.19
N ALA A 295 20.46 -10.62 -3.17
CA ALA A 295 20.20 -9.42 -2.40
C ALA A 295 21.49 -8.66 -2.17
N ALA A 296 21.37 -7.34 -2.04
CA ALA A 296 22.50 -6.49 -1.75
C ALA A 296 22.06 -5.25 -0.97
N ILE A 297 23.04 -4.63 -0.33
CA ILE A 297 22.86 -3.51 0.56
C ILE A 297 23.80 -2.37 0.16
N LEU A 298 23.33 -1.13 0.27
CA LEU A 298 24.11 0.07 0.00
C LEU A 298 23.84 1.10 1.09
N ALA A 299 24.87 1.42 1.86
CA ALA A 299 24.86 2.51 2.83
C ALA A 299 25.41 3.78 2.17
N VAL A 300 24.62 4.85 2.19
CA VAL A 300 25.01 6.17 1.68
C VAL A 300 25.36 7.04 2.90
N PRO A 301 26.60 7.56 3.00
CA PRO A 301 27.01 8.46 4.07
C PRO A 301 26.20 9.76 4.08
N ARG A 302 26.21 10.44 5.23
CA ARG A 302 25.61 11.78 5.41
C ARG A 302 26.39 12.88 4.68
#